data_AF-A0A959GVJ0-F1
#
_entry.id   AF-A0A959GVJ0-F1
#
_cell.length_a   1.000
_cell.length_b   1.000
_cell.length_c   1.000
_cell.angle_alpha   90.00
_cell.angle_beta   90.00
_cell.angle_gamma   90.00
#
_symmetry.space_group_name_H-M   'P 1'
#
loop_
_entity.id
_entity.type
_entity.pdbx_description
1 polymer ?
#
loop_
_entity_poly.entity_id
_entity_poly.type
_entity_poly.pdbx_seq_one_letter_code
_entity_poly.pdbx_strand_id
1 'polypeptide(L)'
;MLNSKTAFLFILLAMLPLLAFAQYFSKSIDLDQSGDSGWNIFTLDEELLIFVASTYHGASATALVKTDFEGHVLSTKIFEGAKAPTPNAILLEDTSILLLTRPIPALPNRIQVARLNLEGEVLQEWAFGEELEYEI
;
A
#
# COMPACT_ATOMS: atom_id res chain seq x y z
N MET A 1 -8.40 -54.75 0.50
CA MET A 1 -8.08 -54.13 1.81
C MET A 1 -6.66 -53.56 1.72
N LEU A 2 -6.52 -52.23 1.76
CA LEU A 2 -5.20 -51.59 1.81
C LEU A 2 -4.59 -51.84 3.20
N ASN A 3 -3.33 -52.28 3.30
CA ASN A 3 -2.73 -52.51 4.62
C ASN A 3 -2.34 -51.17 5.27
N SER A 4 -2.27 -51.14 6.60
CA SER A 4 -2.07 -49.90 7.37
C SER A 4 -0.78 -49.16 7.01
N LYS A 5 0.26 -49.86 6.57
CA LYS A 5 1.52 -49.27 6.12
C LYS A 5 1.38 -48.58 4.76
N THR A 6 0.57 -49.15 3.86
CA THR A 6 0.28 -48.52 2.56
C THR A 6 -0.57 -47.25 2.75
N ALA A 7 -1.56 -47.29 3.63
CA ALA A 7 -2.39 -46.13 3.94
C ALA A 7 -1.59 -44.97 4.56
N PHE A 8 -0.66 -45.28 5.48
CA PHE A 8 0.23 -44.28 6.07
C PHE A 8 1.12 -43.59 5.04
N LEU A 9 1.68 -44.35 4.10
CA LEU A 9 2.52 -43.80 3.03
C LEU A 9 1.73 -42.87 2.08
N PHE A 10 0.48 -43.22 1.75
CA PHE A 10 -0.40 -42.37 0.95
C PHE A 10 -0.74 -41.05 1.64
N ILE A 11 -1.01 -41.10 2.95
CA ILE A 11 -1.26 -39.88 3.74
C ILE A 11 0.01 -39.02 3.78
N LEU A 12 1.18 -39.62 4.02
CA LEU A 12 2.45 -38.90 4.04
C LEU A 12 2.75 -38.23 2.68
N LEU A 13 2.51 -38.92 1.56
CA LEU A 13 2.66 -38.37 0.23
C LEU A 13 1.65 -37.26 -0.09
N ALA A 14 0.40 -37.39 0.39
CA ALA A 14 -0.61 -36.35 0.22
C ALA A 14 -0.31 -35.08 1.03
N MET A 15 0.50 -35.19 2.10
CA MET A 15 0.91 -34.03 2.91
C MET A 15 2.20 -33.34 2.43
N LEU A 16 3.01 -33.97 1.57
CA LEU A 16 4.20 -33.34 0.96
C LEU A 16 3.91 -32.00 0.26
N PRO A 17 2.83 -31.84 -0.54
CA PRO A 17 2.53 -30.54 -1.14
C PRO A 17 2.17 -29.48 -0.09
N LEU A 18 1.53 -29.85 1.04
CA LEU A 18 1.20 -28.90 2.11
C LEU A 18 2.43 -28.26 2.75
N LEU A 19 3.58 -28.95 2.75
CA LEU A 19 4.85 -28.41 3.25
C LEU A 19 5.54 -27.48 2.24
N ALA A 20 5.18 -27.56 0.96
CA ALA A 20 5.77 -26.74 -0.10
C ALA A 20 5.08 -25.37 -0.29
N PHE A 21 3.89 -25.16 0.30
CA PHE A 21 3.08 -23.95 0.03
C PHE A 21 3.20 -22.83 1.06
N ALA A 22 4.07 -22.93 2.07
CA ALA A 22 4.29 -21.85 3.02
C ALA A 22 5.66 -21.17 2.78
N GLN A 23 5.84 -20.59 1.60
CA GLN A 23 6.92 -19.63 1.39
C GLN A 23 6.48 -18.29 1.96
N TYR A 24 6.91 -18.00 3.20
CA TYR A 24 6.72 -16.68 3.79
C TYR A 24 7.63 -15.70 3.05
N PHE A 25 7.04 -14.85 2.21
CA PHE A 25 7.74 -13.76 1.55
C PHE A 25 7.72 -12.52 2.44
N SER A 26 8.88 -11.93 2.69
CA SER A 26 9.03 -10.65 3.38
C SER A 26 10.00 -9.79 2.61
N LYS A 27 9.51 -8.66 2.09
CA LYS A 27 10.30 -7.66 1.38
C LYS A 27 9.97 -6.28 1.93
N SER A 28 11.00 -5.53 2.28
CA SER A 28 10.85 -4.13 2.63
C SER A 28 10.85 -3.29 1.36
N ILE A 29 9.87 -2.40 1.23
CA ILE A 29 9.84 -1.38 0.19
C ILE A 29 10.10 -0.05 0.88
N ASP A 30 11.27 0.49 0.59
CA ASP A 30 11.73 1.79 1.08
C ASP A 30 12.05 2.66 -0.13
N LEU A 31 11.43 3.84 -0.20
CA LEU A 31 11.51 4.70 -1.38
C LEU A 31 12.91 5.32 -1.53
N ASP A 32 13.63 5.53 -0.43
CA ASP A 32 14.94 6.21 -0.43
C ASP A 32 15.88 5.68 0.67
N GLN A 33 15.72 4.42 1.08
CA GLN A 33 16.49 3.81 2.19
C GLN A 33 16.38 4.59 3.52
N SER A 34 15.24 5.27 3.69
CA SER A 34 14.89 6.11 4.84
C SER A 34 14.68 5.33 6.15
N GLY A 35 14.51 4.01 6.06
CA GLY A 35 14.13 3.14 7.17
C GLY A 35 12.61 3.08 7.40
N ASP A 36 11.83 3.81 6.61
CA ASP A 36 10.36 3.78 6.67
C ASP A 36 9.81 2.61 5.84
N SER A 37 8.85 1.88 6.41
CA SER A 37 8.22 0.71 5.78
C SER A 37 6.81 1.04 5.28
N GLY A 38 6.35 0.29 4.27
CA GLY A 38 4.96 0.34 3.82
C GLY A 38 3.97 0.12 4.98
N TRP A 39 2.87 0.87 4.95
CA TRP A 39 1.86 0.89 6.00
C TRP A 39 0.69 -0.05 5.73
N ASN A 40 0.19 -0.09 4.49
CA ASN A 40 -0.91 -0.98 4.09
C ASN A 40 -0.56 -1.74 2.82
N ILE A 41 -1.12 -2.93 2.70
CA ILE A 41 -1.06 -3.77 1.51
C ILE A 41 -2.51 -4.09 1.12
N PHE A 42 -2.89 -3.76 -0.10
CA PHE A 42 -4.17 -4.12 -0.69
C PHE A 42 -3.94 -5.13 -1.81
N THR A 43 -4.82 -6.11 -1.92
CA THR A 43 -4.81 -7.07 -3.02
C THR A 43 -5.68 -6.54 -4.16
N LEU A 44 -5.12 -6.49 -5.35
CA LEU A 44 -5.81 -6.32 -6.62
C LEU A 44 -5.86 -7.69 -7.33
N ASP A 45 -6.47 -7.77 -8.52
CA ASP A 45 -6.67 -9.06 -9.23
C ASP A 45 -5.38 -9.90 -9.35
N GLU A 46 -4.31 -9.32 -9.90
CA GLU A 46 -3.03 -9.99 -10.13
C GLU A 46 -1.85 -9.27 -9.45
N GLU A 47 -2.13 -8.24 -8.66
CA GLU A 47 -1.15 -7.31 -8.12
C GLU A 47 -1.40 -7.01 -6.65
N LEU A 48 -0.37 -6.48 -5.98
CA LEU A 48 -0.47 -5.86 -4.66
C LEU A 48 -0.27 -4.35 -4.81
N LEU A 49 -1.10 -3.58 -4.12
CA LEU A 49 -0.93 -2.15 -3.96
C LEU A 49 -0.45 -1.86 -2.54
N ILE A 50 0.75 -1.29 -2.43
CA ILE A 50 1.39 -0.99 -1.15
C ILE A 50 1.36 0.52 -0.94
N PHE A 51 0.77 0.92 0.17
CA PHE A 51 0.74 2.30 0.62
C PHE A 51 1.95 2.61 1.49
N VAL A 52 2.72 3.62 1.11
CA VAL A 52 3.93 4.02 1.82
C VAL A 52 3.84 5.49 2.19
N ALA A 53 4.17 5.82 3.42
CA ALA A 53 4.50 7.19 3.81
C ALA A 53 5.93 7.19 4.35
N SER A 54 6.80 7.97 3.73
CA SER A 54 8.24 7.88 3.93
C SER A 54 8.89 9.26 3.68
N THR A 55 10.22 9.32 3.77
CA THR A 55 11.03 10.44 3.30
C THR A 55 11.60 10.11 1.93
N TYR A 56 11.40 10.99 0.95
CA TYR A 56 11.91 10.89 -0.41
C TYR A 56 12.69 12.16 -0.73
N HIS A 57 13.98 12.03 -1.09
CA HIS A 57 14.87 13.17 -1.37
C HIS A 57 14.90 14.22 -0.24
N GLY A 58 14.84 13.77 1.02
CA GLY A 58 14.88 14.63 2.20
C GLY A 58 13.56 15.34 2.52
N ALA A 59 12.51 15.13 1.73
CA ALA A 59 11.16 15.64 2.00
C ALA A 59 10.23 14.49 2.39
N SER A 60 9.26 14.76 3.28
CA SER A 60 8.21 13.77 3.53
C SER A 60 7.33 13.59 2.29
N ALA A 61 7.03 12.34 1.96
CA ALA A 61 6.28 11.96 0.78
C ALA A 61 5.31 10.83 1.11
N THR A 62 4.34 10.64 0.22
CA THR A 62 3.47 9.47 0.20
C THR A 62 3.63 8.80 -1.15
N ALA A 63 3.62 7.47 -1.19
CA ALA A 63 3.70 6.73 -2.42
C ALA A 63 2.72 5.56 -2.45
N LEU A 64 2.35 5.22 -3.68
CA LEU A 64 1.66 3.99 -4.04
C LEU A 64 2.64 3.14 -4.84
N VAL A 65 2.91 1.94 -4.36
CA VAL A 65 3.83 1.00 -5.01
C VAL A 65 3.02 -0.22 -5.42
N LYS A 66 2.92 -0.47 -6.73
CA LYS A 66 2.35 -1.70 -7.25
C LYS A 66 3.43 -2.77 -7.35
N THR A 67 3.12 -3.97 -6.90
CA THR A 67 3.98 -5.14 -7.06
C THR A 67 3.20 -6.33 -7.59
N ASP A 68 3.90 -7.31 -8.14
CA ASP A 68 3.33 -8.66 -8.24
C ASP A 68 3.31 -9.35 -6.86
N PHE A 69 2.78 -10.57 -6.79
CA PHE A 69 2.77 -11.38 -5.57
C PHE A 69 4.15 -11.91 -5.15
N GLU A 70 5.15 -11.83 -6.03
CA GLU A 70 6.56 -12.11 -5.73
C GLU A 70 7.29 -10.86 -5.21
N GLY A 71 6.59 -9.73 -5.10
CA GLY A 71 7.10 -8.44 -4.64
C GLY A 71 8.04 -7.73 -5.62
N HIS A 72 8.02 -8.07 -6.90
CA HIS A 72 8.66 -7.25 -7.94
C HIS A 72 7.86 -5.98 -8.14
N VAL A 73 8.54 -4.83 -8.13
CA VAL A 73 7.89 -3.53 -8.31
C VAL A 73 7.51 -3.36 -9.79
N LEU A 74 6.22 -3.20 -10.04
CA LEU A 74 5.65 -2.94 -11.36
C LEU A 74 5.58 -1.44 -11.64
N SER A 75 5.19 -0.65 -10.64
CA SER A 75 5.13 0.81 -10.75
C SER A 75 5.20 1.49 -9.38
N THR A 76 5.72 2.72 -9.36
CA THR A 76 5.74 3.59 -8.18
C THR A 76 5.18 4.96 -8.53
N LYS A 77 4.17 5.40 -7.80
CA LYS A 77 3.64 6.77 -7.87
C LYS A 77 3.98 7.51 -6.58
N ILE A 78 4.72 8.61 -6.70
CA ILE A 78 5.14 9.44 -5.57
C ILE A 78 4.33 10.74 -5.58
N PHE A 79 3.80 11.13 -4.42
CA PHE A 79 3.13 12.38 -4.16
C PHE A 79 4.07 13.26 -3.33
N GLU A 80 4.87 14.07 -4.03
CA GLU A 80 5.79 15.02 -3.41
C GLU A 80 5.05 16.18 -2.77
N GLY A 81 5.61 16.73 -1.68
CA GLY A 81 5.00 17.86 -0.98
C GLY A 81 3.69 17.53 -0.26
N ALA A 82 3.32 16.25 -0.19
CA ALA A 82 2.12 15.77 0.48
C ALA A 82 2.45 14.54 1.33
N LYS A 83 2.05 14.55 2.61
CA LYS A 83 2.23 13.40 3.51
C LYS A 83 0.91 12.92 4.08
N ALA A 84 0.67 11.63 3.96
CA ALA A 84 -0.37 10.93 4.67
C ALA A 84 -0.14 11.04 6.19
N PRO A 85 -1.10 11.58 6.96
CA PRO A 85 -0.90 11.81 8.40
C PRO A 85 -0.88 10.50 9.20
N THR A 86 -1.49 9.42 8.71
CA THR A 86 -1.58 8.12 9.39
C THR A 86 -1.70 6.97 8.38
N PRO A 87 -1.48 5.71 8.80
CA PRO A 87 -1.78 4.53 7.98
C PRO A 87 -3.22 4.49 7.47
N ASN A 88 -4.19 5.04 8.20
CA ASN A 88 -5.61 5.00 7.82
C ASN A 88 -5.99 6.09 6.81
N ALA A 89 -5.02 6.82 6.27
CA ALA A 89 -5.24 7.89 5.31
C ALA A 89 -5.49 7.39 3.87
N ILE A 90 -5.64 6.09 3.67
CA ILE A 90 -5.94 5.47 2.39
C ILE A 90 -7.15 4.55 2.52
N LEU A 91 -8.01 4.56 1.52
CA LEU A 91 -9.11 3.62 1.35
C LEU A 91 -9.15 3.16 -0.11
N LEU A 92 -9.16 1.85 -0.31
CA LEU A 92 -9.39 1.26 -1.63
C LEU A 92 -10.89 1.01 -1.80
N GLU A 93 -11.47 1.61 -2.84
CA GLU A 93 -12.80 1.31 -3.37
C GLU A 93 -12.63 0.54 -4.69
N ASP A 94 -13.64 -0.21 -5.12
CA ASP A 94 -13.60 -1.17 -6.24
C ASP A 94 -12.67 -0.80 -7.41
N THR A 95 -12.77 0.45 -7.89
CA THR A 95 -11.96 0.94 -9.02
C THR A 95 -11.20 2.23 -8.71
N SER A 96 -11.11 2.65 -7.45
CA SER A 96 -10.48 3.92 -7.10
C SER A 96 -9.87 3.93 -5.70
N ILE A 97 -8.88 4.79 -5.51
CA ILE A 97 -8.22 4.98 -4.22
C ILE A 97 -8.63 6.34 -3.67
N LEU A 98 -9.17 6.38 -2.47
CA LEU A 98 -9.31 7.62 -1.71
C LEU A 98 -8.05 7.80 -0.85
N LEU A 99 -7.34 8.90 -1.08
CA LEU A 99 -6.10 9.23 -0.40
C LEU A 99 -6.27 10.57 0.32
N LEU A 100 -6.01 10.58 1.61
CA LEU A 100 -5.94 11.76 2.44
C LEU A 100 -4.48 12.15 2.67
N THR A 101 -4.13 13.39 2.37
CA THR A 101 -2.80 13.94 2.61
C THR A 101 -2.89 15.29 3.32
N ARG A 102 -1.74 15.71 3.85
CA ARG A 102 -1.51 17.09 4.27
C ARG A 102 -0.37 17.67 3.44
N PRO A 103 -0.51 18.91 2.95
CA PRO A 103 0.58 19.58 2.27
C PRO A 103 1.76 19.77 3.21
N ILE A 104 2.97 19.81 2.64
CA ILE A 104 4.22 20.05 3.34
C ILE A 104 4.85 21.32 2.75
N PRO A 105 5.19 22.33 3.58
CA PRO A 105 5.09 22.35 5.05
C PRO A 105 3.65 22.28 5.57
N ALA A 106 3.47 21.66 6.73
CA ALA A 106 2.16 21.44 7.33
C ALA A 106 1.48 22.77 7.65
N LEU A 107 0.47 23.15 6.88
CA LEU A 107 -0.41 24.26 7.21
C LEU A 107 -1.45 23.78 8.24
N PRO A 108 -1.69 24.54 9.32
CA PRO A 108 -2.67 24.15 10.33
C PRO A 108 -4.05 23.98 9.66
N ASN A 109 -4.65 22.81 9.87
CA ASN A 109 -5.99 22.44 9.41
C ASN A 109 -6.19 22.27 7.89
N ARG A 110 -5.13 22.32 7.06
CA ARG A 110 -5.27 22.02 5.63
C ARG A 110 -5.20 20.51 5.39
N ILE A 111 -6.28 19.94 4.87
CA ILE A 111 -6.38 18.54 4.49
C ILE A 111 -6.70 18.48 3.01
N GLN A 112 -6.00 17.63 2.28
CA GLN A 112 -6.32 17.30 0.90
C GLN A 112 -6.85 15.87 0.86
N VAL A 113 -7.93 15.67 0.13
CA VAL A 113 -8.46 14.35 -0.21
C VAL A 113 -8.42 14.24 -1.73
N ALA A 114 -7.88 13.16 -2.24
CA ALA A 114 -7.86 12.86 -3.66
C ALA A 114 -8.51 11.50 -3.91
N ARG A 115 -9.39 11.44 -4.91
CA ARG A 115 -9.82 10.18 -5.53
C ARG A 115 -8.87 9.91 -6.69
N LEU A 116 -8.25 8.75 -6.70
CA LEU A 116 -7.29 8.32 -7.71
C LEU A 116 -7.83 7.10 -8.46
N ASN A 117 -7.39 6.86 -9.69
CA ASN A 117 -7.50 5.51 -10.27
C ASN A 117 -6.47 4.56 -9.61
N LEU A 118 -6.50 3.29 -9.97
CA LEU A 118 -5.60 2.28 -9.40
C LEU A 118 -4.13 2.55 -9.76
N GLU A 119 -3.87 3.32 -10.81
CA GLU A 119 -2.54 3.76 -11.27
C GLU A 119 -2.01 4.95 -10.45
N GLY A 120 -2.83 5.52 -9.57
CA GLY A 120 -2.48 6.68 -8.73
C GLY A 120 -2.60 8.02 -9.45
N GLU A 121 -3.30 8.08 -10.58
CA GLU A 121 -3.67 9.32 -11.25
C GLU A 121 -4.88 9.97 -10.59
N VAL A 122 -4.85 11.30 -10.44
CA VAL A 122 -5.90 12.06 -9.77
C VAL A 122 -7.14 12.13 -10.67
N LEU A 123 -8.25 11.57 -10.20
CA LEU A 123 -9.58 11.69 -10.81
C LEU A 123 -10.35 12.89 -10.26
N GLN A 124 -10.21 13.15 -8.95
CA GLN A 124 -10.86 14.26 -8.26
C GLN A 124 -10.05 14.66 -7.03
N GLU A 125 -10.06 15.94 -6.68
CA GLU A 125 -9.39 16.47 -5.51
C GLU A 125 -10.30 17.43 -4.73
N TRP A 126 -10.19 17.39 -3.42
CA TRP A 126 -10.87 18.29 -2.49
C TRP A 126 -9.84 18.80 -1.48
N ALA A 127 -9.84 20.12 -1.26
CA ALA A 127 -9.10 20.74 -0.19
C ALA A 127 -10.07 21.25 0.87
N PHE A 128 -9.74 21.00 2.14
CA PHE A 128 -10.49 21.47 3.29
C PHE A 128 -9.58 22.30 4.20
N GLY A 129 -10.15 23.33 4.83
CA GLY A 129 -9.42 24.22 5.73
C GLY A 129 -8.78 25.44 5.08
N GLU A 130 -9.09 25.73 3.81
CA GLU A 130 -9.00 27.09 3.27
C GLU A 130 -10.31 27.82 3.65
N GLU A 131 -10.15 28.99 4.29
CA GLU A 131 -11.19 29.96 4.72
C GLU A 131 -11.79 29.82 6.14
N LEU A 132 -11.26 30.63 7.06
CA LEU A 132 -12.05 31.76 7.56
C LEU A 132 -11.30 33.02 7.13
N GLU A 133 -11.58 33.53 5.93
CA GLU A 133 -11.33 34.96 5.68
C GLU A 133 -12.25 35.71 6.64
N TYR A 134 -11.69 36.19 7.75
CA TYR A 134 -12.37 37.20 8.55
C TYR A 134 -12.39 38.47 7.71
N GLU A 135 -13.48 38.73 7.01
CA GLU A 135 -13.84 40.10 6.63
C GLU A 135 -13.92 40.91 7.94
N ILE A 136 -12.96 41.82 8.14
CA ILE A 136 -13.02 42.88 9.18
C ILE A 136 -13.60 44.13 8.54
#